data_AF-A0A420HBR2-F1
#
_entry.id   AF-A0A420HBR2-F1
#
_cell.length_a   1.000
_cell.length_b   1.000
_cell.length_c   1.000
_cell.angle_alpha   90.00
_cell.angle_beta   90.00
_cell.angle_gamma   90.00
#
_symmetry.space_group_name_H-M   'P 1'
#
loop_
_entity.id
_entity.type
_entity.pdbx_description
1 polymer ?
#
loop_
_entity_poly.entity_id
_entity_poly.type
_entity_poly.pdbx_seq_one_letter_code
_entity_poly.pdbx_strand_id
1 'polypeptide(L)'
;MSYLFKTEGEGDEIDITNAEILTQLRINGYIKYTIEVYKSGNKHDKGLLNNYQDDFAGWTEQMFDIAHKTASKCLRDHLKRNGIFMHSGSGYKMSHGLVKILDYERLPEWPEDEILEMMNTGEFNSKFNPMRQTHKFDTEKSIKMDEEQNKNKSQPLASVISSICEGVKDELKDEMNQEVEVP
;
A
#
# COMPACT_ATOMS: atom_id res chain seq x y z
N MET A 1 18.11 -10.72 5.04
CA MET A 1 18.68 -11.78 4.16
C MET A 1 20.02 -11.30 3.64
N SER A 2 21.10 -12.04 3.88
CA SER A 2 22.37 -11.81 3.18
C SER A 2 22.24 -12.34 1.75
N TYR A 3 22.57 -11.51 0.77
CA TYR A 3 22.61 -11.94 -0.62
C TYR A 3 23.84 -12.84 -0.82
N LEU A 4 23.62 -14.10 -1.19
CA LEU A 4 24.69 -15.08 -1.44
C LEU A 4 25.11 -15.05 -2.92
N PHE A 5 25.49 -13.88 -3.42
CA PHE A 5 26.08 -13.69 -4.75
C PHE A 5 27.01 -12.48 -4.76
N LYS A 6 28.00 -12.51 -5.64
CA LYS A 6 28.97 -11.40 -5.79
C LYS A 6 28.35 -10.28 -6.61
N THR A 7 28.72 -9.05 -6.27
CA THR A 7 28.22 -7.81 -6.87
C THR A 7 29.37 -6.85 -7.14
N GLU A 8 29.15 -5.90 -8.04
CA GLU A 8 30.03 -4.76 -8.28
C GLU A 8 29.19 -3.53 -8.66
N GLY A 9 29.63 -2.36 -8.18
CA GLY A 9 29.01 -1.04 -8.40
C GLY A 9 27.51 -1.01 -8.14
N GLU A 10 27.13 -1.45 -6.94
CA GLU A 10 25.80 -1.23 -6.39
C GLU A 10 25.52 0.27 -6.29
N GLY A 11 24.40 0.72 -6.86
CA GLY A 11 24.01 2.14 -6.88
C GLY A 11 24.51 2.91 -8.11
N ASP A 12 25.35 2.31 -8.94
CA ASP A 12 25.69 2.88 -10.23
C ASP A 12 24.55 2.68 -11.24
N GLU A 13 24.39 3.63 -12.16
CA GLU A 13 23.57 3.42 -13.35
C GLU A 13 24.17 2.33 -14.25
N ILE A 14 23.31 1.60 -14.97
CA ILE A 14 23.72 0.57 -15.92
C ILE A 14 23.33 0.99 -17.34
N ASP A 15 24.34 1.21 -18.19
CA ASP A 15 24.11 1.40 -19.62
C ASP A 15 23.89 0.04 -20.29
N ILE A 16 22.62 -0.27 -20.53
CA ILE A 16 22.19 -1.53 -21.14
C ILE A 16 22.59 -1.66 -22.63
N THR A 17 23.08 -0.60 -23.26
CA THR A 17 23.55 -0.63 -24.65
C THR A 17 25.04 -1.00 -24.76
N ASN A 18 25.77 -0.92 -23.65
CA ASN A 18 27.18 -1.22 -23.60
C ASN A 18 27.45 -2.66 -23.12
N ALA A 19 27.66 -3.56 -24.06
CA ALA A 19 27.88 -4.98 -23.78
C ALA A 19 29.13 -5.27 -22.93
N GLU A 20 30.14 -4.40 -22.93
CA GLU A 20 31.38 -4.61 -22.14
C GLU A 20 31.14 -4.50 -20.63
N ILE A 21 30.15 -3.71 -20.22
CA ILE A 21 29.82 -3.49 -18.81
C ILE A 21 28.69 -4.40 -18.31
N LEU A 22 27.99 -5.11 -19.21
CA LEU A 22 26.93 -6.09 -18.89
C LEU A 22 27.51 -7.40 -18.35
N THR A 23 28.37 -7.31 -17.33
CA THR A 23 28.92 -8.47 -16.65
C THR A 23 27.95 -8.98 -15.58
N GLN A 24 28.09 -10.25 -15.20
CA GLN A 24 27.29 -10.84 -14.13
C GLN A 24 27.41 -10.06 -12.81
N LEU A 25 28.59 -9.55 -12.45
CA LEU A 25 28.79 -8.81 -11.20
C LEU A 25 28.03 -7.49 -11.19
N ARG A 26 28.05 -6.76 -12.32
CA ARG A 26 27.33 -5.49 -12.48
C ARG A 26 25.82 -5.68 -12.47
N ILE A 27 25.31 -6.66 -13.22
CA ILE A 27 23.88 -6.97 -13.22
C ILE A 27 23.39 -7.43 -11.84
N ASN A 28 24.17 -8.25 -11.13
CA ASN A 28 23.85 -8.63 -9.77
C ASN A 28 23.81 -7.42 -8.83
N GLY A 29 24.77 -6.50 -8.97
CA GLY A 29 24.85 -5.27 -8.18
C GLY A 29 23.62 -4.39 -8.40
N TYR A 30 23.23 -4.18 -9.66
CA TYR A 30 22.03 -3.44 -10.02
C TYR A 30 20.76 -4.05 -9.43
N ILE A 31 20.56 -5.36 -9.60
CA ILE A 31 19.40 -6.08 -9.04
C ILE A 31 19.35 -5.95 -7.52
N LYS A 32 20.49 -6.17 -6.84
CA LYS A 32 20.57 -6.07 -5.37
C LYS A 32 20.22 -4.67 -4.88
N TYR A 33 20.83 -3.65 -5.46
CA TYR A 33 20.58 -2.25 -5.10
C TYR A 33 19.10 -1.90 -5.27
N THR A 34 18.52 -2.27 -6.41
CA THR A 34 17.11 -2.02 -6.72
C THR A 34 16.15 -2.66 -5.71
N ILE A 35 16.42 -3.91 -5.30
CA ILE A 35 15.62 -4.56 -4.24
C ILE A 35 15.72 -3.79 -2.91
N GLU A 36 16.89 -3.28 -2.54
CA GLU A 36 17.05 -2.48 -1.31
C GLU A 36 16.32 -1.13 -1.39
N VAL A 37 16.29 -0.49 -2.57
CA VAL A 37 15.48 0.71 -2.80
C VAL A 37 13.99 0.41 -2.61
N TYR A 38 13.49 -0.70 -3.16
CA TYR A 38 12.08 -1.08 -3.00
C TYR A 38 11.71 -1.36 -1.54
N LYS A 39 12.58 -2.03 -0.79
CA LYS A 39 12.41 -2.27 0.64
C LYS A 39 12.37 -0.97 1.44
N SER A 40 13.33 -0.06 1.21
CA SER A 40 13.40 1.21 1.95
C SER A 40 12.20 2.12 1.67
N GLY A 41 11.69 2.09 0.43
CA GLY A 41 10.48 2.81 0.03
C GLY A 41 9.16 2.12 0.41
N ASN A 42 9.18 0.93 1.03
CA ASN A 42 8.03 0.08 1.31
C ASN A 42 7.06 -0.02 0.11
N LYS A 43 7.60 -0.21 -1.09
CA LYS A 43 6.82 -0.24 -2.33
C LYS A 43 6.09 -1.58 -2.47
N HIS A 44 4.83 -1.52 -2.88
CA HIS A 44 4.02 -2.71 -3.14
C HIS A 44 2.97 -2.46 -4.23
N ASP A 45 2.37 -3.54 -4.71
CA ASP A 45 1.30 -3.57 -5.71
C ASP A 45 1.63 -2.67 -6.92
N LYS A 46 0.76 -1.70 -7.24
CA LYS A 46 0.90 -0.86 -8.44
C LYS A 46 2.10 0.07 -8.35
N GLY A 47 2.42 0.56 -7.14
CA GLY A 47 3.58 1.41 -6.92
C GLY A 47 4.89 0.68 -7.17
N LEU A 48 4.97 -0.59 -6.77
CA LEU A 48 6.13 -1.43 -7.07
C LEU A 48 6.21 -1.80 -8.56
N LEU A 49 5.08 -2.08 -9.20
CA LEU A 49 5.04 -2.41 -10.63
C LEU A 49 5.60 -1.26 -11.48
N ASN A 50 5.13 -0.03 -11.22
CA ASN A 50 5.62 1.14 -11.95
C ASN A 50 7.13 1.34 -11.79
N ASN A 51 7.63 1.29 -10.54
CA ASN A 51 9.06 1.41 -10.28
C ASN A 51 9.86 0.31 -10.99
N TYR A 52 9.37 -0.93 -10.97
CA TYR A 52 10.01 -2.05 -11.66
C TYR A 52 10.07 -1.82 -13.18
N GLN A 53 8.99 -1.34 -13.78
CA GLN A 53 8.94 -1.03 -15.21
C GLN A 53 9.89 0.09 -15.59
N ASP A 54 10.03 1.12 -14.74
CA ASP A 54 10.94 2.23 -14.97
C ASP A 54 12.41 1.79 -14.83
N ASP A 55 12.76 1.10 -13.74
CA ASP A 55 14.15 0.70 -13.45
C ASP A 55 14.68 -0.35 -14.46
N PHE A 56 13.82 -1.27 -14.89
CA PHE A 56 14.19 -2.33 -15.82
C PHE A 56 13.71 -2.06 -17.27
N ALA A 57 13.40 -0.80 -17.60
CA ALA A 57 13.00 -0.42 -18.95
C ALA A 57 14.05 -0.85 -19.99
N GLY A 58 13.60 -1.55 -21.03
CA GLY A 58 14.48 -2.05 -22.11
C GLY A 58 15.30 -3.30 -21.76
N TRP A 59 15.19 -3.84 -20.55
CA TRP A 59 15.85 -5.09 -20.20
C TRP A 59 15.28 -6.27 -20.97
N THR A 60 16.16 -7.17 -21.41
CA THR A 60 15.79 -8.37 -22.17
C THR A 60 16.00 -9.64 -21.36
N GLU A 61 15.48 -10.77 -21.84
CA GLU A 61 15.69 -12.06 -21.19
C GLU A 61 17.18 -12.40 -21.06
N GLN A 62 17.99 -12.03 -22.06
CA GLN A 62 19.44 -12.25 -22.06
C GLN A 62 20.13 -11.51 -20.92
N MET A 63 19.69 -10.29 -20.60
CA MET A 63 20.24 -9.52 -19.48
C MET A 63 19.92 -10.19 -18.15
N PHE A 64 18.69 -10.69 -17.97
CA PHE A 64 18.33 -11.47 -16.79
C PHE A 64 19.01 -12.86 -16.73
N ASP A 65 19.37 -13.44 -17.87
CA ASP A 65 20.10 -14.72 -17.95
C ASP A 65 21.58 -14.58 -17.58
N ILE A 66 22.18 -13.39 -17.74
CA ILE A 66 23.54 -13.08 -17.27
C ILE A 66 23.60 -13.08 -15.73
N ALA A 67 22.52 -12.64 -15.08
CA ALA A 67 22.44 -12.54 -13.63
C ALA A 67 22.67 -13.89 -12.94
N HIS A 68 23.25 -13.84 -11.75
CA HIS A 68 23.34 -15.03 -10.90
C HIS A 68 21.92 -15.49 -10.53
N LYS A 69 21.65 -16.80 -10.63
CA LYS A 69 20.31 -17.38 -10.39
C LYS A 69 19.70 -16.94 -9.05
N THR A 70 20.50 -16.79 -8.01
CA THR A 70 20.04 -16.31 -6.70
C THR A 70 19.58 -14.85 -6.75
N ALA A 71 20.23 -13.98 -7.52
CA ALA A 71 19.82 -12.57 -7.67
C ALA A 71 18.43 -12.50 -8.32
N SER A 72 18.20 -13.22 -9.42
CA SER A 72 16.90 -13.28 -10.10
C SER A 72 15.81 -13.88 -9.20
N LYS A 73 16.13 -14.90 -8.40
CA LYS A 73 15.20 -15.45 -7.39
C LYS A 73 14.87 -14.44 -6.30
N CYS A 74 15.85 -13.73 -5.76
CA CYS A 74 15.62 -12.69 -4.77
C CYS A 74 14.73 -11.57 -5.31
N LEU A 75 14.96 -11.14 -6.56
CA LEU A 75 14.11 -10.16 -7.24
C LEU A 75 12.68 -10.67 -7.38
N ARG A 76 12.50 -11.85 -7.97
CA ARG A 76 11.17 -12.49 -8.10
C ARG A 76 10.46 -12.57 -6.75
N ASP A 77 11.11 -13.13 -5.74
CA ASP A 77 10.48 -13.37 -4.45
C ASP A 77 10.08 -12.05 -3.79
N HIS A 78 10.90 -11.01 -3.96
CA HIS A 78 10.56 -9.67 -3.49
C HIS A 78 9.32 -9.11 -4.22
N LEU A 79 9.27 -9.20 -5.55
CA LEU A 79 8.11 -8.77 -6.36
C LEU A 79 6.84 -9.54 -5.94
N LYS A 80 6.93 -10.87 -5.80
CA LYS A 80 5.83 -11.76 -5.40
C LYS A 80 5.30 -11.38 -4.01
N ARG A 81 6.17 -11.30 -2.99
CA ARG A 81 5.78 -10.90 -1.62
C ARG A 81 5.09 -9.55 -1.52
N ASN A 82 5.36 -8.66 -2.49
CA ASN A 82 4.82 -7.31 -2.52
C ASN A 82 3.74 -7.11 -3.60
N GLY A 83 3.08 -8.19 -4.05
CA GLY A 83 1.83 -8.10 -4.81
C GLY A 83 1.94 -8.18 -6.32
N ILE A 84 3.13 -8.46 -6.88
CA ILE A 84 3.31 -8.69 -8.31
C ILE A 84 3.33 -10.20 -8.58
N PHE A 85 2.24 -10.71 -9.15
CA PHE A 85 2.19 -12.11 -9.53
C PHE A 85 3.04 -12.37 -10.77
N MET A 86 3.85 -13.42 -10.68
CA MET A 86 4.61 -13.95 -11.79
C MET A 86 4.31 -15.43 -11.89
N HIS A 87 3.83 -15.85 -13.07
CA HIS A 87 3.58 -17.26 -13.31
C HIS A 87 4.89 -18.05 -13.15
N SER A 88 4.81 -19.20 -12.49
CA SER A 88 5.96 -20.07 -12.27
C SER A 88 5.55 -21.53 -12.45
N GLY A 89 6.48 -22.36 -12.95
CA GLY A 89 6.18 -23.76 -13.25
C GLY A 89 7.35 -24.45 -13.94
N SER A 90 7.25 -25.78 -14.07
CA SER A 90 8.24 -26.57 -14.81
C SER A 90 8.35 -26.07 -16.25
N GLY A 91 9.57 -25.79 -16.71
CA GLY A 91 9.83 -25.27 -18.06
C GLY A 91 9.65 -23.75 -18.21
N TYR A 92 9.14 -23.04 -17.21
CA TYR A 92 9.02 -21.57 -17.26
C TYR A 92 10.33 -20.90 -16.87
N LYS A 93 10.92 -20.15 -17.80
CA LYS A 93 12.19 -19.44 -17.55
C LYS A 93 11.96 -18.21 -16.67
N MET A 94 12.82 -18.03 -15.68
CA MET A 94 12.78 -16.88 -14.76
C MET A 94 12.93 -15.55 -15.49
N SER A 95 13.89 -15.48 -16.42
CA SER A 95 14.17 -14.31 -17.26
C SER A 95 12.94 -13.90 -18.07
N HIS A 96 12.28 -14.87 -18.71
CA HIS A 96 11.02 -14.65 -19.43
C HIS A 96 9.92 -14.08 -18.51
N GLY A 97 9.77 -14.63 -17.30
CA GLY A 97 8.82 -14.13 -16.31
C GLY A 97 9.06 -12.68 -15.91
N LEU A 98 10.31 -12.34 -15.63
CA LEU A 98 10.72 -10.99 -15.25
C LEU A 98 10.47 -9.99 -16.38
N VAL A 99 10.83 -10.33 -17.62
CA VAL A 99 10.55 -9.48 -18.79
C VAL A 99 9.05 -9.31 -19.01
N LYS A 100 8.25 -10.37 -18.87
CA LYS A 100 6.80 -10.29 -19.07
C LYS A 100 6.10 -9.31 -18.11
N ILE A 101 6.65 -9.10 -16.92
CA ILE A 101 6.13 -8.11 -15.97
C ILE A 101 6.28 -6.68 -16.53
N LEU A 102 7.31 -6.42 -17.34
CA LEU A 102 7.52 -5.11 -17.96
C LEU A 102 6.35 -4.71 -18.86
N ASP A 103 5.68 -5.69 -19.46
CA ASP A 103 4.54 -5.48 -20.37
C ASP A 103 3.18 -5.39 -19.66
N TYR A 104 3.14 -5.45 -18.31
CA TYR A 104 1.88 -5.40 -17.58
C TYR A 104 1.27 -3.99 -17.59
N GLU A 105 0.16 -3.81 -18.30
CA GLU A 105 -0.65 -2.58 -18.22
C GLU A 105 -1.34 -2.41 -16.86
N ARG A 106 -1.71 -3.53 -16.24
CA ARG A 106 -2.37 -3.59 -14.94
C ARG A 106 -1.82 -4.76 -14.13
N LEU A 107 -1.95 -4.67 -12.81
CA LEU A 107 -1.64 -5.81 -11.93
C LEU A 107 -2.49 -7.01 -12.33
N PRO A 108 -1.87 -8.17 -12.60
CA PRO A 108 -2.62 -9.40 -12.82
C PRO A 108 -3.38 -9.79 -11.55
N GLU A 109 -4.49 -10.47 -11.76
CA GLU A 109 -5.19 -11.17 -10.68
C GLU A 109 -4.34 -12.35 -10.20
N TRP A 110 -4.41 -12.61 -8.90
CA TRP A 110 -3.69 -13.71 -8.27
C TRP A 110 -4.60 -14.93 -8.18
N PRO A 111 -4.13 -16.12 -8.59
CA PRO A 111 -4.82 -17.37 -8.30
C PRO A 111 -5.00 -17.59 -6.79
N GLU A 112 -6.12 -18.19 -6.38
CA GLU A 112 -6.43 -18.40 -4.96
C GLU A 112 -5.43 -19.31 -4.24
N ASP A 113 -4.93 -20.33 -4.93
CA ASP A 113 -3.90 -21.25 -4.45
C ASP A 113 -2.56 -20.55 -4.23
N GLU A 114 -2.20 -19.62 -5.11
CA GLU A 114 -1.00 -18.78 -4.97
C GLU A 114 -1.14 -17.78 -3.81
N ILE A 115 -2.33 -17.22 -3.60
CA ILE A 115 -2.62 -16.39 -2.42
C ILE A 115 -2.43 -17.23 -1.15
N LEU A 116 -2.99 -18.43 -1.10
CA LEU A 116 -2.88 -19.32 0.06
C LEU A 116 -1.43 -19.71 0.34
N GLU A 117 -0.65 -20.02 -0.70
CA GLU A 117 0.79 -20.29 -0.58
C GLU A 117 1.51 -19.09 0.06
N MET A 118 1.26 -17.87 -0.43
CA MET A 118 1.88 -16.66 0.10
C MET A 118 1.49 -16.39 1.55
N MET A 119 0.25 -16.65 1.93
CA MET A 119 -0.21 -16.52 3.32
C MET A 119 0.57 -17.42 4.28
N ASN A 120 0.96 -18.63 3.83
CA ASN A 120 1.75 -19.56 4.63
C ASN A 120 3.22 -19.12 4.81
N THR A 121 3.73 -18.21 3.98
CA THR A 121 5.10 -17.69 4.10
C THR A 121 5.26 -16.64 5.21
N GLY A 122 4.16 -16.08 5.72
CA GLY A 122 4.17 -15.02 6.74
C GLY A 122 4.49 -13.62 6.21
N GLU A 123 4.95 -13.47 4.96
CA GLU A 123 5.33 -12.20 4.36
C GLU A 123 4.53 -11.94 3.07
N PHE A 124 3.30 -11.43 3.19
CA PHE A 124 2.49 -11.02 2.04
C PHE A 124 1.99 -9.57 2.15
N ASN A 125 2.83 -8.65 1.68
CA ASN A 125 2.63 -7.20 1.69
C ASN A 125 1.88 -6.74 0.43
N SER A 126 0.61 -7.13 0.29
CA SER A 126 -0.20 -6.79 -0.88
C SER A 126 -1.66 -6.54 -0.52
N LYS A 127 -2.37 -5.80 -1.37
CA LYS A 127 -3.84 -5.69 -1.33
C LYS A 127 -4.56 -7.05 -1.50
N PHE A 128 -3.89 -8.04 -2.10
CA PHE A 128 -4.43 -9.39 -2.30
C PHE A 128 -4.36 -10.25 -1.03
N ASN A 129 -3.70 -9.79 0.03
CA ASN A 129 -3.73 -10.44 1.33
C ASN A 129 -5.11 -10.24 2.00
N PRO A 130 -5.91 -11.29 2.21
CA PRO A 130 -7.24 -11.17 2.82
C PRO A 130 -7.21 -10.61 4.25
N MET A 131 -6.15 -10.87 5.02
CA MET A 131 -6.00 -10.37 6.40
C MET A 131 -5.78 -8.84 6.45
N ARG A 132 -5.43 -8.20 5.33
CA ARG A 132 -5.34 -6.73 5.24
C ARG A 132 -6.68 -6.08 4.88
N GLN A 133 -7.62 -6.85 4.34
CA GLN A 133 -8.92 -6.34 3.95
C GLN A 133 -9.91 -6.29 5.13
N THR A 134 -9.73 -7.15 6.14
CA THR A 134 -10.61 -7.25 7.31
C THR A 134 -10.66 -5.95 8.15
N HIS A 135 -9.55 -5.21 8.26
CA HIS A 135 -9.54 -3.94 9.01
C HIS A 135 -10.28 -2.77 8.33
N LYS A 136 -10.58 -2.84 7.04
CA LYS A 136 -11.39 -1.80 6.37
C LYS A 136 -12.87 -1.92 6.72
N PHE A 137 -13.38 -3.13 6.87
CA PHE A 137 -14.78 -3.36 7.22
C PHE A 137 -15.10 -3.02 8.68
N ASP A 138 -14.18 -3.27 9.62
CA ASP A 138 -14.40 -2.92 11.03
C ASP A 138 -14.39 -1.39 11.26
N THR A 139 -13.57 -0.66 10.49
CA THR A 139 -13.51 0.80 10.56
C THR A 139 -14.79 1.44 9.98
N GLU A 140 -15.27 0.96 8.82
CA GLU A 140 -16.52 1.46 8.22
C GLU A 140 -17.77 1.08 9.02
N LYS A 141 -17.78 -0.07 9.69
CA LYS A 141 -18.87 -0.47 10.58
C LYS A 141 -18.92 0.39 11.85
N SER A 142 -17.76 0.77 12.39
CA SER A 142 -17.66 1.68 13.55
C SER A 142 -18.11 3.10 13.18
N ILE A 143 -17.70 3.63 12.02
CA ILE A 143 -18.12 4.95 11.53
C ILE A 143 -19.64 5.01 11.29
N LYS A 144 -20.24 3.95 10.73
CA LYS A 144 -21.70 3.90 10.53
C LYS A 144 -22.49 3.77 11.83
N MET A 145 -21.96 3.07 12.84
CA MET A 145 -22.59 3.00 14.16
C MET A 145 -22.55 4.35 14.89
N ASP A 146 -21.48 5.13 14.73
CA ASP A 146 -21.36 6.46 15.34
C ASP A 146 -22.26 7.51 14.66
N GLU A 147 -22.43 7.46 13.33
CA GLU A 147 -23.36 8.35 12.61
C GLU A 147 -24.83 8.09 12.96
N GLU A 148 -25.22 6.83 13.16
CA GLU A 148 -26.60 6.46 13.49
C GLU A 148 -26.95 6.78 14.96
N GLN A 149 -25.96 6.72 15.87
CA GLN A 149 -26.13 7.17 17.25
C GLN A 149 -26.16 8.71 17.39
N ASN A 150 -25.45 9.44 16.53
CA ASN A 150 -25.41 10.91 16.60
C ASN A 150 -26.68 11.55 16.01
N LYS A 151 -27.36 10.87 15.06
CA LYS A 151 -28.66 11.32 14.53
C LYS A 151 -29.79 11.24 15.55
N ASN A 152 -29.71 10.32 16.51
CA ASN A 152 -30.71 10.12 17.56
C ASN A 152 -30.48 10.96 18.83
N LYS A 153 -29.39 11.74 18.91
CA LYS A 153 -29.10 12.65 20.04
C LYS A 153 -29.37 14.13 19.76
N SER A 154 -29.73 14.50 18.54
CA SER A 154 -30.06 15.89 18.22
C SER A 154 -31.52 16.16 18.59
N GLN A 155 -31.76 16.73 19.78
CA GLN A 155 -33.04 17.38 20.06
C GLN A 155 -33.22 18.56 19.10
N PRO A 156 -34.43 18.76 18.53
CA PRO A 156 -34.68 19.85 17.62
C PRO A 156 -34.45 21.20 18.32
N LEU A 157 -33.73 22.12 17.65
CA LEU A 157 -33.43 23.48 18.12
C LEU A 157 -34.66 24.24 18.66
N ALA A 158 -35.86 23.91 18.17
CA ALA A 158 -37.12 24.47 18.66
C ALA A 158 -37.42 24.15 20.15
N SER A 159 -36.97 23.01 20.67
CA SER A 159 -37.15 22.62 22.08
C SER A 159 -36.25 23.41 23.02
N VAL A 160 -35.04 23.75 22.59
CA VAL A 160 -34.06 24.49 23.41
C VAL A 160 -34.46 25.96 23.54
N ILE A 161 -35.00 26.55 22.46
CA ILE A 161 -35.48 27.94 22.47
C ILE A 161 -36.70 28.11 23.39
N SER A 162 -37.58 27.11 23.49
CA SER A 162 -38.76 27.16 24.37
C SER A 162 -38.38 27.21 25.85
N SER A 163 -37.39 26.42 26.30
CA SER A 163 -36.94 26.44 27.70
C SER A 163 -36.19 27.71 28.09
N ILE A 164 -35.48 28.34 27.15
CA ILE A 164 -34.79 29.62 27.41
C ILE A 164 -35.81 30.78 27.55
N CYS A 165 -36.92 30.74 26.81
CA CYS A 165 -37.94 31.80 26.88
C CYS A 165 -38.81 31.75 28.15
N GLU A 166 -38.86 30.62 28.87
CA GLU A 166 -39.57 30.53 30.15
C GLU A 166 -38.74 31.10 31.32
N GLY A 167 -37.42 30.92 31.33
CA GLY A 167 -36.55 31.45 32.39
C GLY A 167 -36.43 32.98 32.42
N VAL A 168 -36.52 33.65 31.27
CA VAL A 168 -36.41 35.14 31.19
C VAL A 168 -37.70 35.85 31.65
N LYS A 169 -38.83 35.14 31.73
CA LYS A 169 -40.11 35.74 32.19
C LYS A 169 -40.21 35.87 33.70
N ASP A 170 -39.44 35.10 34.46
CA ASP A 170 -39.48 35.12 35.93
C ASP A 170 -38.50 36.15 36.52
N GLU A 171 -37.40 36.50 35.83
CA GLU A 171 -36.46 37.55 36.28
C GLU A 171 -36.94 38.99 35.99
N LEU A 172 -37.91 39.20 35.11
CA LEU A 172 -38.46 40.54 34.80
C LEU A 172 -39.68 40.94 35.66
N LYS A 173 -40.12 40.11 36.60
CA LYS A 173 -41.22 40.44 37.53
C LYS A 173 -40.77 41.00 38.88
N ASP A 174 -39.49 40.84 39.25
CA ASP A 174 -38.97 41.30 40.55
C ASP A 174 -38.33 42.70 40.52
N GLU A 175 -38.09 43.31 39.35
CA GLU A 175 -37.58 44.69 39.26
C GLU A 175 -38.67 45.78 39.06
N MET A 176 -39.96 45.43 39.05
CA MET A 176 -41.07 46.40 38.83
C MET A 176 -41.97 46.67 40.04
N ASN A 177 -41.60 46.25 41.25
CA ASN A 177 -42.37 46.51 42.49
C ASN A 177 -41.60 47.35 43.53
N GLN A 178 -40.88 48.38 43.08
CA GLN A 178 -40.37 49.41 44.00
C GLN A 178 -40.50 50.80 43.39
N GLU A 179 -41.71 51.20 43.05
CA GLU A 179 -42.12 52.61 43.03
C GLU A 179 -43.65 52.69 43.21
N VAL A 180 -44.10 53.66 44.00
CA VAL A 180 -45.49 54.08 44.27
C VAL A 180 -46.22 53.39 45.44
N GLU A 181 -45.95 53.85 46.66
CA GLU A 181 -47.02 54.09 47.66
C GLU A 181 -46.77 55.43 48.37
N VAL A 182 -47.56 56.45 47.99
CA VAL A 182 -47.85 57.71 48.71
C VAL A 182 -49.34 57.97 48.39
N PRO A 183 -50.20 58.35 49.34
CA PRO A 183 -50.04 59.52 50.22
C PRO A 183 -50.00 59.22 51.72
#